data_AF-A0A150NJH5-F1
#
_entry.id   AF-A0A150NJH5-F1
#
_cell.length_a   1.000
_cell.length_b   1.000
_cell.length_c   1.000
_cell.angle_alpha   90.00
_cell.angle_beta   90.00
_cell.angle_gamma   90.00
#
_symmetry.space_group_name_H-M   'P 1'
#
loop_
_entity.id
_entity.type
_entity.pdbx_description
1 polymer ?
#
loop_
_entity_poly.entity_id
_entity_poly.type
_entity_poly.pdbx_seq_one_letter_code
_entity_poly.pdbx_strand_id
1 'polypeptide(L)'
;MLTLLDLFSENDQIKKWHQNLTDKKRQLMLGLSTSTKALAIASSLRQEDKIVLLTSTYGEAEGLVSDLISILGEELVYPFLVDDSPMVEFLMSSQEKIISRVEALRFLTDLSKKGILVCNIAASRLILPSPNVFKDSIVKISVGEEYDQHALIHQLKEIGYRKVTQVQTQGEFSLRGDILDIFEISQLEPYRIEFFGDEVDGIRSFEVETQLSKENQTELTIFPASDMLLREKDYQRGQSALEKQISKTLSPILKSYLEEIFSSFYQKQIHSDSRKFLSLCYDKTWTVFDYIEKDTPIFFDDYQKLMNQYEFFERELAQYFTEELQNSKAFSEMQYFADTEQIYKKQSPVTFFLICKKG
;
A
#
# COMPACT_ATOMS: atom_id res chain seq x y z
N MET A 1 31.45 5.18 -17.59
CA MET A 1 31.49 6.62 -17.25
C MET A 1 31.19 6.72 -15.76
N LEU A 2 32.02 7.42 -14.98
CA LEU A 2 31.83 7.52 -13.52
C LEU A 2 30.62 8.44 -13.24
N THR A 3 29.65 8.00 -12.45
CA THR A 3 28.47 8.79 -12.10
C THR A 3 28.73 9.68 -10.88
N LEU A 4 27.89 10.70 -10.65
CA LEU A 4 27.94 11.49 -9.41
C LEU A 4 27.76 10.60 -8.17
N LEU A 5 26.93 9.56 -8.30
CA LEU A 5 26.70 8.57 -7.25
C LEU A 5 27.96 7.75 -6.94
N ASP A 6 28.76 7.41 -7.96
CA ASP A 6 30.05 6.72 -7.77
C ASP A 6 31.02 7.59 -6.97
N LEU A 7 31.20 8.86 -7.37
CA LEU A 7 32.06 9.81 -6.67
C LEU A 7 31.62 10.05 -5.23
N PHE A 8 30.32 10.21 -5.00
CA PHE A 8 29.78 10.41 -3.66
C PHE A 8 30.03 9.21 -2.74
N SER A 9 29.92 8.00 -3.30
CA SER A 9 30.14 6.74 -2.58
C SER A 9 31.62 6.48 -2.26
N GLU A 10 32.55 7.25 -2.84
CA GLU A 10 33.97 7.16 -2.50
C GLU A 10 34.33 7.84 -1.16
N ASN A 11 33.45 8.72 -0.65
CA ASN A 11 33.67 9.43 0.60
C ASN A 11 33.74 8.46 1.80
N ASP A 12 34.78 8.57 2.62
CA ASP A 12 35.01 7.66 3.75
C ASP A 12 33.90 7.67 4.80
N GLN A 13 33.25 8.82 5.04
CA GLN A 13 32.12 8.90 5.97
C GLN A 13 30.90 8.17 5.42
N ILE A 14 30.66 8.26 4.11
CA ILE A 14 29.56 7.56 3.43
C ILE A 14 29.81 6.05 3.41
N LYS A 15 31.03 5.61 3.06
CA LYS A 15 31.42 4.19 3.14
C LYS A 15 31.24 3.62 4.53
N LYS A 16 31.68 4.36 5.56
CA LYS A 16 31.51 3.94 6.95
C LYS A 16 30.04 3.87 7.35
N TRP A 17 29.22 4.84 6.94
CA TRP A 17 27.78 4.81 7.20
C TRP A 17 27.13 3.58 6.53
N HIS A 18 27.43 3.32 5.26
CA HIS A 18 26.95 2.16 4.51
C HIS A 18 27.25 0.84 5.20
N GLN A 19 28.48 0.65 5.69
CA GLN A 19 28.90 -0.56 6.40
C GLN A 19 28.12 -0.84 7.70
N ASN A 20 27.44 0.17 8.26
CA ASN A 20 26.71 0.05 9.51
C ASN A 20 25.18 0.12 9.30
N LEU A 21 24.67 0.08 8.06
CA LEU A 21 23.24 0.27 7.79
C LEU A 21 22.34 -0.80 8.43
N THR A 22 22.81 -2.04 8.47
CA THR A 22 22.11 -3.20 9.05
C THR A 22 22.56 -3.52 10.47
N ASP A 23 23.61 -2.86 10.96
CA ASP A 23 23.98 -2.91 12.37
C ASP A 23 22.80 -2.38 13.19
N LYS A 24 22.42 -3.09 14.27
CA LYS A 24 21.29 -2.72 15.17
C LYS A 24 21.51 -1.44 16.00
N LYS A 25 22.20 -0.46 15.43
CA LYS A 25 22.55 0.84 15.99
C LYS A 25 21.66 1.91 15.36
N ARG A 26 21.47 2.97 16.12
CA ARG A 26 20.85 4.22 15.67
C ARG A 26 21.94 5.15 15.17
N GLN A 27 21.82 5.64 13.95
CA GLN A 27 22.83 6.49 13.30
C GLN A 27 22.26 7.88 13.02
N LEU A 28 23.09 8.92 13.08
CA LEU A 28 22.69 10.30 12.79
C LEU A 28 23.57 10.86 11.67
N MET A 29 22.94 11.28 10.57
CA MET A 29 23.57 12.01 9.47
C MET A 29 23.19 13.49 9.53
N LEU A 30 24.21 14.34 9.68
CA LEU A 30 24.08 15.78 9.79
C LEU A 30 24.76 16.49 8.60
N GLY A 31 24.31 17.72 8.32
CA GLY A 31 25.04 18.62 7.42
C GLY A 31 24.81 18.37 5.92
N LEU A 32 23.86 17.51 5.56
CA LEU A 32 23.45 17.34 4.18
C LEU A 32 22.43 18.43 3.80
N SER A 33 22.60 19.05 2.64
CA SER A 33 21.53 19.81 1.99
C SER A 33 20.44 18.85 1.48
N THR A 34 19.29 19.38 1.07
CA THR A 34 18.20 18.57 0.51
C THR A 34 18.65 17.69 -0.66
N SER A 35 19.37 18.25 -1.63
CA SER A 35 19.87 17.51 -2.80
C SER A 35 20.93 16.46 -2.43
N THR A 36 21.87 16.79 -1.53
CA THR A 36 22.88 15.83 -1.09
C THR A 36 22.28 14.71 -0.25
N LYS A 37 21.16 14.96 0.44
CA LYS A 37 20.42 13.93 1.18
C LYS A 37 19.82 12.88 0.25
N ALA A 38 19.16 13.28 -0.84
CA ALA A 38 18.66 12.33 -1.84
C ALA A 38 19.79 11.48 -2.42
N LEU A 39 20.94 12.10 -2.73
CA LEU A 39 22.13 11.38 -3.20
C LEU A 39 22.69 10.39 -2.16
N ALA A 40 22.72 10.78 -0.88
CA ALA A 40 23.13 9.89 0.20
C ALA A 40 22.18 8.70 0.35
N ILE A 41 20.88 8.95 0.36
CA ILE A 41 19.86 7.89 0.42
C ILE A 41 19.98 6.96 -0.79
N ALA A 42 20.08 7.50 -2.01
CA ALA A 42 20.29 6.71 -3.23
C ALA A 42 21.56 5.84 -3.18
N SER A 43 22.65 6.36 -2.59
CA SER A 43 23.93 5.63 -2.52
C SER A 43 23.86 4.38 -1.65
N SER A 44 22.90 4.30 -0.71
CA SER A 44 22.73 3.14 0.17
C SER A 44 22.34 1.86 -0.57
N LEU A 45 21.72 1.98 -1.76
CA LEU A 45 21.42 0.84 -2.63
C LEU A 45 22.66 0.08 -3.12
N ARG A 46 23.87 0.59 -2.90
CA ARG A 46 25.10 -0.15 -3.22
C ARG A 46 25.38 -1.31 -2.27
N GLN A 47 24.92 -1.22 -1.02
CA GLN A 47 25.12 -2.26 -0.01
C GLN A 47 23.85 -3.03 0.29
N GLU A 48 22.70 -2.37 0.20
CA GLU A 48 21.42 -2.91 0.64
C GLU A 48 20.45 -2.94 -0.55
N ASP A 49 19.64 -3.99 -0.65
CA ASP A 49 18.69 -4.09 -1.75
C ASP A 49 17.40 -3.32 -1.48
N LYS A 50 16.99 -3.21 -0.22
CA LYS A 50 15.78 -2.48 0.15
C LYS A 50 16.09 -1.43 1.20
N ILE A 51 15.49 -0.26 1.03
CA ILE A 51 15.55 0.84 1.99
C ILE A 51 14.15 1.37 2.17
N VAL A 52 13.80 1.75 3.40
CA VAL A 52 12.54 2.44 3.68
C VAL A 52 12.83 3.83 4.22
N LEU A 53 12.29 4.85 3.56
CA LEU A 53 12.44 6.25 3.94
C LEU A 53 11.11 6.80 4.44
N LEU A 54 11.10 7.28 5.69
CA LEU A 54 9.96 8.00 6.25
C LEU A 54 10.16 9.51 6.19
N THR A 55 9.14 10.21 5.70
CA THR A 55 9.07 11.67 5.61
C THR A 55 7.89 12.22 6.40
N SER A 56 7.93 13.52 6.73
CA SER A 56 6.88 14.13 7.54
C SER A 56 5.57 14.26 6.76
N THR A 57 5.57 14.95 5.62
CA THR A 57 4.37 15.26 4.85
C THR A 57 4.36 14.59 3.48
N TYR A 58 3.19 14.54 2.86
CA TYR A 58 3.00 14.10 1.47
C TYR A 58 3.88 14.91 0.51
N GLY A 59 3.90 16.24 0.65
CA GLY A 59 4.68 17.11 -0.22
C GLY A 59 6.21 16.92 -0.09
N GLU A 60 6.71 16.67 1.13
CA GLU A 60 8.13 16.35 1.33
C GLU A 60 8.49 14.97 0.73
N ALA A 61 7.59 13.98 0.84
CA ALA A 61 7.74 12.69 0.18
C ALA A 61 7.81 12.81 -1.35
N GLU A 62 6.85 13.50 -1.97
CA GLU A 62 6.81 13.70 -3.44
C GLU A 62 8.09 14.36 -3.96
N GLY A 63 8.58 15.39 -3.26
CA GLY A 63 9.85 16.02 -3.62
C GLY A 63 11.02 15.04 -3.59
N LEU A 64 11.10 14.21 -2.56
CA LEU A 64 12.13 13.17 -2.45
C LEU A 64 11.97 12.04 -3.47
N VAL A 65 10.75 11.64 -3.79
CA VAL A 65 10.46 10.68 -4.85
C VAL A 65 10.99 11.21 -6.18
N SER A 66 10.68 12.46 -6.54
CA SER A 66 11.15 13.11 -7.76
C SER A 66 12.68 13.19 -7.83
N ASP A 67 13.33 13.58 -6.73
CA ASP A 67 14.79 13.61 -6.64
C ASP A 67 15.41 12.20 -6.79
N LEU A 68 14.83 11.19 -6.15
CA LEU A 68 15.33 9.81 -6.22
C LEU A 68 15.12 9.19 -7.61
N ILE A 69 13.97 9.42 -8.25
CA ILE A 69 13.71 8.96 -9.63
C ILE A 69 14.73 9.57 -10.59
N SER A 70 15.05 10.86 -10.42
CA SER A 70 16.06 11.54 -11.23
C SER A 70 17.48 10.96 -11.09
N ILE A 71 17.77 10.29 -9.96
CA ILE A 71 19.08 9.69 -9.67
C ILE A 71 19.13 8.20 -10.03
N LEU A 72 18.05 7.46 -9.74
CA LEU A 72 18.02 5.99 -9.74
C LEU A 72 17.21 5.39 -10.88
N GLY A 73 16.28 6.14 -11.49
CA GLY A 73 15.22 5.59 -12.33
C GLY A 73 13.94 5.34 -11.54
N GLU A 74 12.82 5.24 -12.27
CA GLU A 74 11.48 5.03 -11.69
C GLU A 74 11.33 3.61 -11.11
N GLU A 75 12.00 2.63 -11.71
CA GLU A 75 11.93 1.22 -11.34
C GLU A 75 12.52 0.87 -9.96
N LEU A 76 13.26 1.80 -9.35
CA LEU A 76 13.89 1.66 -8.04
C LEU A 76 13.24 2.52 -6.95
N VAL A 77 12.17 3.27 -7.26
CA VAL A 77 11.52 4.17 -6.30
C VAL A 77 10.05 3.81 -6.15
N TYR A 78 9.63 3.50 -4.93
CA TYR A 78 8.31 2.99 -4.62
C TYR A 78 7.58 3.94 -3.66
N PRO A 79 6.70 4.83 -4.14
CA PRO A 79 5.91 5.69 -3.27
C PRO A 79 4.87 4.87 -2.50
N PHE A 80 4.76 5.11 -1.20
CA PHE A 80 3.67 4.61 -0.35
C PHE A 80 3.08 5.81 0.40
N LEU A 81 2.24 6.57 -0.29
CA LEU A 81 1.83 7.91 0.15
C LEU A 81 0.31 8.01 0.38
N VAL A 82 -0.05 8.87 1.31
CA VAL A 82 -1.43 9.15 1.76
C VAL A 82 -1.57 10.64 2.04
N ASP A 83 -2.74 11.22 1.82
CA ASP A 83 -2.98 12.63 2.19
C ASP A 83 -2.70 12.88 3.66
N ASP A 84 -2.06 14.01 3.98
CA ASP A 84 -1.72 14.35 5.36
C ASP A 84 -2.95 14.62 6.23
N SER A 85 -4.11 14.85 5.62
CA SER A 85 -5.40 15.02 6.31
C SER A 85 -6.22 13.71 6.26
N PRO A 86 -6.62 13.15 7.42
CA PRO A 86 -7.45 11.94 7.49
C PRO A 86 -8.75 12.05 6.70
N MET A 87 -9.41 13.22 6.76
CA MET A 87 -10.67 13.47 6.07
C MET A 87 -10.49 13.42 4.55
N VAL A 88 -9.44 14.06 4.03
CA VAL A 88 -9.14 14.06 2.59
C VAL A 88 -8.83 12.65 2.12
N GLU A 89 -8.02 11.89 2.86
CA GLU A 89 -7.73 10.50 2.50
C GLU A 89 -9.01 9.66 2.41
N PHE A 90 -9.93 9.78 3.37
CA PHE A 90 -11.18 9.01 3.32
C PHE A 90 -12.14 9.42 2.20
N LEU A 91 -12.16 10.70 1.82
CA LEU A 91 -13.12 11.22 0.84
C LEU A 91 -12.59 11.24 -0.60
N MET A 92 -11.28 11.30 -0.78
CA MET A 92 -10.65 11.65 -2.07
C MET A 92 -9.49 10.74 -2.49
N SER A 93 -9.24 9.61 -1.81
CA SER A 93 -8.20 8.66 -2.24
C SER A 93 -8.42 8.23 -3.69
N SER A 94 -7.42 8.47 -4.55
CA SER A 94 -7.50 8.11 -5.97
C SER A 94 -7.09 6.65 -6.19
N GLN A 95 -7.54 6.08 -7.32
CA GLN A 95 -7.13 4.74 -7.73
C GLN A 95 -5.60 4.65 -7.93
N GLU A 96 -4.98 5.71 -8.45
CA GLU A 96 -3.53 5.81 -8.65
C GLU A 96 -2.77 5.67 -7.31
N LYS A 97 -3.24 6.33 -6.25
CA LYS A 97 -2.65 6.19 -4.91
C LYS A 97 -2.78 4.76 -4.38
N ILE A 98 -3.93 4.11 -4.61
CA ILE A 98 -4.13 2.71 -4.21
C ILE A 98 -3.16 1.79 -4.97
N ILE A 99 -3.03 1.94 -6.29
CA ILE A 99 -2.11 1.15 -7.13
C ILE A 99 -0.68 1.33 -6.63
N SER A 100 -0.23 2.58 -6.46
CA SER A 100 1.10 2.90 -5.96
C SER A 100 1.38 2.26 -4.60
N ARG A 101 0.42 2.29 -3.67
CA ARG A 101 0.56 1.61 -2.37
C ARG A 101 0.64 0.09 -2.51
N VAL A 102 -0.17 -0.51 -3.36
CA VAL A 102 -0.10 -1.95 -3.63
C VAL A 102 1.25 -2.36 -4.24
N GLU A 103 1.77 -1.58 -5.18
CA GLU A 103 3.11 -1.80 -5.75
C GLU A 103 4.21 -1.71 -4.70
N ALA A 104 4.12 -0.74 -3.78
CA ALA A 104 5.02 -0.64 -2.64
C ALA A 104 4.93 -1.86 -1.69
N LEU A 105 3.73 -2.39 -1.42
CA LEU A 105 3.59 -3.64 -0.65
C LEU A 105 4.16 -4.86 -1.39
N ARG A 106 4.03 -4.91 -2.72
CA ARG A 106 4.67 -5.93 -3.56
C ARG A 106 6.20 -5.83 -3.49
N PHE A 107 6.74 -4.63 -3.63
CA PHE A 107 8.18 -4.37 -3.47
C PHE A 107 8.70 -4.88 -2.11
N LEU A 108 7.99 -4.59 -1.02
CA LEU A 108 8.39 -5.08 0.30
C LEU A 108 8.34 -6.61 0.40
N THR A 109 7.35 -7.26 -0.22
CA THR A 109 7.14 -8.71 -0.12
C THR A 109 7.95 -9.55 -1.09
N ASP A 110 8.44 -8.98 -2.19
CA ASP A 110 9.25 -9.64 -3.21
C ASP A 110 10.75 -9.50 -2.90
N LEU A 111 11.40 -10.61 -2.55
CA LEU A 111 12.82 -10.64 -2.18
C LEU A 111 13.76 -10.36 -3.35
N SER A 112 13.29 -10.48 -4.60
CA SER A 112 14.10 -10.22 -5.79
C SER A 112 14.18 -8.74 -6.16
N LYS A 113 13.32 -7.91 -5.56
CA LYS A 113 13.23 -6.48 -5.86
C LYS A 113 14.24 -5.67 -5.06
N LYS A 114 14.74 -4.64 -5.73
CA LYS A 114 15.67 -3.66 -5.20
C LYS A 114 15.09 -2.26 -5.35
N GLY A 115 15.29 -1.40 -4.37
CA GLY A 115 14.81 -0.02 -4.42
C GLY A 115 14.58 0.63 -3.06
N ILE A 116 13.98 1.82 -3.12
CA ILE A 116 13.70 2.67 -1.98
C ILE A 116 12.20 2.92 -1.93
N LEU A 117 11.58 2.50 -0.82
CA LEU A 117 10.21 2.87 -0.53
C LEU A 117 10.19 4.22 0.20
N VAL A 118 9.40 5.16 -0.28
CA VAL A 118 9.20 6.47 0.35
C VAL A 118 7.80 6.54 0.93
N CYS A 119 7.69 6.76 2.24
CA CYS A 119 6.42 6.74 2.95
C CYS A 119 6.29 7.98 3.84
N ASN A 120 5.22 8.76 3.66
CA ASN A 120 4.93 9.84 4.61
C ASN A 120 4.31 9.27 5.90
N ILE A 121 4.35 10.06 6.97
CA ILE A 121 3.94 9.57 8.29
C ILE A 121 2.46 9.14 8.32
N ALA A 122 1.59 9.83 7.59
CA ALA A 122 0.17 9.47 7.48
C ALA A 122 0.00 8.07 6.86
N ALA A 123 0.72 7.76 5.77
CA ALA A 123 0.62 6.48 5.10
C ALA A 123 1.07 5.32 5.98
N SER A 124 2.15 5.49 6.76
CA SER A 124 2.68 4.44 7.63
C SER A 124 1.68 3.95 8.69
N ARG A 125 0.60 4.71 8.91
CA ARG A 125 -0.46 4.44 9.87
C ARG A 125 -1.69 3.78 9.27
N LEU A 126 -1.72 3.55 7.95
CA LEU A 126 -2.80 2.79 7.35
C LEU A 126 -2.89 1.41 7.99
N ILE A 127 -4.12 0.99 8.26
CA ILE A 127 -4.42 -0.39 8.60
C ILE A 127 -4.45 -1.19 7.30
N LEU A 128 -3.59 -2.20 7.21
CA LEU A 128 -3.38 -3.03 6.03
C LEU A 128 -3.82 -4.48 6.29
N PRO A 129 -4.01 -5.30 5.25
CA PRO A 129 -4.08 -6.74 5.42
C PRO A 129 -2.75 -7.28 5.98
N SER A 130 -2.77 -8.48 6.56
CA SER A 130 -1.52 -9.13 6.97
C SER A 130 -0.61 -9.40 5.76
N PRO A 131 0.72 -9.37 5.92
CA PRO A 131 1.65 -9.71 4.84
C PRO A 131 1.41 -11.09 4.21
N ASN A 132 0.98 -12.06 5.03
CA ASN A 132 0.64 -13.41 4.55
C ASN A 132 -0.63 -13.38 3.69
N VAL A 133 -1.69 -12.71 4.15
CA VAL A 133 -2.92 -12.53 3.35
C VAL A 133 -2.60 -11.85 2.02
N PHE A 134 -1.76 -10.81 2.02
CA PHE A 134 -1.36 -10.14 0.79
C PHE A 134 -0.60 -11.08 -0.17
N LYS A 135 0.40 -11.82 0.31
CA LYS A 135 1.16 -12.79 -0.50
C LYS A 135 0.28 -13.91 -1.05
N ASP A 136 -0.59 -14.48 -0.21
CA ASP A 136 -1.51 -15.56 -0.56
C ASP A 136 -2.62 -15.11 -1.52
N SER A 137 -2.78 -13.81 -1.74
CA SER A 137 -3.79 -13.24 -2.63
C SER A 137 -3.29 -13.09 -4.08
N ILE A 138 -2.03 -13.42 -4.35
CA ILE A 138 -1.48 -13.41 -5.71
C ILE A 138 -2.03 -14.61 -6.48
N VAL A 139 -2.67 -14.35 -7.62
CA VAL A 139 -3.20 -15.40 -8.51
C VAL A 139 -2.22 -15.61 -9.65
N LYS A 140 -1.87 -16.86 -9.92
CA LYS A 140 -1.08 -17.24 -11.10
C LYS A 140 -1.97 -18.07 -12.01
N ILE A 141 -1.93 -17.77 -13.29
CA ILE A 141 -2.70 -18.47 -14.34
C ILE A 141 -1.70 -18.88 -15.42
N SER A 142 -1.70 -20.16 -15.77
CA SER A 142 -0.80 -20.71 -16.79
C SER A 142 -1.59 -21.44 -17.86
N VAL A 143 -1.12 -21.38 -19.11
CA VAL A 143 -1.70 -22.16 -20.22
C VAL A 143 -1.54 -23.66 -19.95
N GLY A 144 -2.60 -24.43 -20.16
CA GLY A 144 -2.66 -25.88 -19.93
C GLY A 144 -2.95 -26.31 -18.50
N GLU A 145 -3.23 -25.36 -17.59
CA GLU A 145 -3.68 -25.66 -16.23
C GLU A 145 -5.20 -25.49 -16.10
N GLU A 146 -5.81 -26.24 -15.18
CA GLU A 146 -7.26 -26.21 -14.90
C GLU A 146 -7.60 -25.24 -13.77
N TYR A 147 -8.62 -24.41 -13.96
CA TYR A 147 -9.14 -23.45 -12.99
C TYR A 147 -10.66 -23.47 -12.96
N ASP A 148 -11.25 -23.59 -11.76
CA ASP A 148 -12.68 -23.34 -11.57
C ASP A 148 -12.95 -21.84 -11.78
N GLN A 149 -13.64 -21.51 -12.87
CA GLN A 149 -13.93 -20.13 -13.25
C GLN A 149 -14.76 -19.39 -12.18
N HIS A 150 -15.66 -20.06 -11.48
CA HIS A 150 -16.46 -19.45 -10.41
C HIS A 150 -15.60 -19.10 -9.19
N ALA A 151 -14.69 -20.01 -8.80
CA ALA A 151 -13.72 -19.77 -7.75
C ALA A 151 -12.77 -18.63 -8.11
N LEU A 152 -12.27 -18.61 -9.35
CA LEU A 152 -11.39 -17.55 -9.86
C LEU A 152 -12.07 -16.18 -9.81
N ILE A 153 -13.33 -16.06 -10.26
CA ILE A 153 -14.09 -14.82 -10.16
C ILE A 153 -14.24 -14.35 -8.70
N HIS A 154 -14.51 -15.28 -7.78
CA HIS A 154 -14.62 -14.95 -6.37
C HIS A 154 -13.29 -14.41 -5.83
N GLN A 155 -12.19 -15.08 -6.15
CA GLN A 155 -10.85 -14.66 -5.76
C GLN A 155 -10.50 -13.27 -6.33
N LEU A 156 -10.80 -13.01 -7.61
CA LEU A 156 -10.55 -11.70 -8.23
C LEU A 156 -11.30 -10.56 -7.49
N LYS A 157 -12.54 -10.81 -7.07
CA LYS A 157 -13.29 -9.84 -6.26
C LYS A 157 -12.68 -9.64 -4.88
N GLU A 158 -12.28 -10.72 -4.20
CA GLU A 158 -11.64 -10.65 -2.88
C GLU A 158 -10.34 -9.85 -2.90
N ILE A 159 -9.61 -9.88 -4.02
CA ILE A 159 -8.37 -9.13 -4.18
C ILE A 159 -8.56 -7.72 -4.77
N GLY A 160 -9.81 -7.26 -4.88
CA GLY A 160 -10.14 -5.87 -5.19
C GLY A 160 -10.47 -5.57 -6.66
N TYR A 161 -10.57 -6.57 -7.54
CA TYR A 161 -10.96 -6.31 -8.93
C TYR A 161 -12.47 -6.09 -9.07
N ARG A 162 -12.83 -5.14 -9.94
CA ARG A 162 -14.22 -4.81 -10.26
C ARG A 162 -14.70 -5.60 -11.47
N LYS A 163 -15.79 -6.34 -11.30
CA LYS A 163 -16.48 -6.99 -12.43
C LYS A 163 -17.20 -5.93 -13.26
N VAL A 164 -16.88 -5.86 -14.54
CA VAL A 164 -17.49 -4.96 -15.52
C VAL A 164 -18.01 -5.74 -16.72
N THR A 165 -18.80 -5.07 -17.57
CA THR A 165 -19.25 -5.67 -18.83
C THR A 165 -18.11 -5.74 -19.85
N GLN A 166 -17.27 -4.71 -19.91
CA GLN A 166 -16.11 -4.60 -20.79
C GLN A 166 -14.97 -3.93 -20.04
N VAL A 167 -13.78 -4.50 -20.13
CA VAL A 167 -12.57 -4.00 -19.47
C VAL A 167 -12.06 -2.75 -20.17
N GLN A 168 -11.84 -1.69 -19.40
CA GLN A 168 -11.32 -0.40 -19.87
C GLN A 168 -10.12 0.10 -19.07
N THR A 169 -10.11 -0.11 -17.75
CA THR A 169 -9.04 0.39 -16.88
C THR A 169 -8.47 -0.70 -15.99
N GLN A 170 -7.25 -0.49 -15.48
CA GLN A 170 -6.61 -1.35 -14.48
C GLN A 170 -7.54 -1.63 -13.28
N GLY A 171 -7.47 -2.84 -12.75
CA GLY A 171 -8.33 -3.30 -11.65
C GLY A 171 -9.72 -3.77 -12.08
N GLU A 172 -9.97 -3.90 -13.39
CA GLU A 172 -11.23 -4.41 -13.93
C GLU A 172 -11.09 -5.82 -14.51
N PHE A 173 -12.19 -6.57 -14.49
CA PHE A 173 -12.31 -7.84 -15.21
C PHE A 173 -13.72 -8.05 -15.75
N SER A 174 -13.86 -8.88 -16.78
CA SER A 174 -15.15 -9.34 -17.31
C SER A 174 -15.09 -10.83 -17.65
N LEU A 175 -16.20 -11.54 -17.46
CA LEU A 175 -16.33 -12.94 -17.88
C LEU A 175 -17.49 -13.06 -18.86
N ARG A 176 -17.24 -13.62 -20.05
CA ARG A 176 -18.22 -13.83 -21.12
C ARG A 176 -18.06 -15.24 -21.71
N GLY A 177 -18.91 -16.17 -21.26
CA GLY A 177 -18.73 -17.59 -21.60
C GLY A 177 -17.37 -18.05 -21.09
N ASP A 178 -16.56 -18.62 -21.97
CA ASP A 178 -15.24 -19.17 -21.68
C ASP A 178 -14.10 -18.14 -21.80
N ILE A 179 -14.42 -16.84 -21.75
CA ILE A 179 -13.44 -15.76 -21.90
C ILE A 179 -13.43 -14.88 -20.65
N LEU A 180 -12.28 -14.80 -19.99
CA LEU A 180 -11.98 -13.85 -18.92
C LEU A 180 -11.05 -12.76 -19.45
N ASP A 181 -11.58 -11.54 -19.56
CA ASP A 181 -10.76 -10.36 -19.80
C ASP A 181 -10.39 -9.72 -18.46
N ILE A 182 -9.14 -9.35 -18.24
CA ILE A 182 -8.66 -8.72 -17.01
C ILE A 182 -7.58 -7.67 -17.30
N PHE A 183 -7.67 -6.52 -16.64
CA PHE A 183 -6.62 -5.51 -16.66
C PHE A 183 -5.88 -5.49 -15.33
N GLU A 184 -4.76 -6.20 -15.27
CA GLU A 184 -3.91 -6.28 -14.08
C GLU A 184 -3.27 -4.91 -13.78
N ILE A 185 -3.15 -4.56 -12.49
CA ILE A 185 -2.80 -3.21 -12.05
C ILE A 185 -1.38 -2.74 -12.36
N SER A 186 -0.44 -3.66 -12.61
CA SER A 186 0.95 -3.34 -12.99
C SER A 186 1.23 -3.53 -14.47
N GLN A 187 0.21 -3.85 -15.26
CA GLN A 187 0.36 -4.06 -16.69
C GLN A 187 -0.05 -2.81 -17.46
N LEU A 188 0.58 -2.59 -18.61
CA LEU A 188 0.24 -1.49 -19.52
C LEU A 188 -0.93 -1.84 -20.44
N GLU A 189 -1.21 -3.14 -20.62
CA GLU A 189 -2.28 -3.66 -21.46
C GLU A 189 -3.07 -4.76 -20.71
N PRO A 190 -4.38 -4.92 -21.00
CA PRO A 190 -5.17 -6.00 -20.45
C PRO A 190 -4.90 -7.34 -21.15
N TYR A 191 -5.32 -8.42 -20.49
CA TYR A 191 -5.17 -9.79 -20.94
C TYR A 191 -6.52 -10.49 -21.10
N ARG A 192 -6.63 -11.29 -22.14
CA ARG A 192 -7.72 -12.21 -22.43
C ARG A 192 -7.25 -13.62 -22.15
N ILE A 193 -7.97 -14.32 -21.28
CA ILE A 193 -7.76 -15.72 -20.92
C ILE A 193 -8.93 -16.50 -21.53
N GLU A 194 -8.61 -17.42 -22.43
CA GLU A 194 -9.55 -18.31 -23.10
C GLU A 194 -9.52 -19.68 -22.42
N PHE A 195 -10.69 -20.20 -22.07
CA PHE A 195 -10.87 -21.50 -21.44
C PHE A 195 -11.47 -22.51 -22.43
N PHE A 196 -11.12 -23.79 -22.26
CA PHE A 196 -11.81 -24.93 -22.86
C PHE A 196 -12.31 -25.85 -21.75
N GLY A 197 -13.56 -25.64 -21.33
CA GLY A 197 -14.05 -26.18 -20.06
C GLY A 197 -13.36 -25.45 -18.90
N ASP A 198 -12.61 -26.19 -18.08
CA ASP A 198 -11.85 -25.64 -16.95
C ASP A 198 -10.38 -25.40 -17.30
N GLU A 199 -9.88 -25.90 -18.43
CA GLU A 199 -8.48 -25.74 -18.86
C GLU A 199 -8.24 -24.39 -19.54
N VAL A 200 -7.13 -23.72 -19.24
CA VAL A 200 -6.71 -22.49 -19.94
C VAL A 200 -6.09 -22.86 -21.30
N ASP A 201 -6.82 -22.56 -22.38
CA ASP A 201 -6.38 -22.81 -23.76
C ASP A 201 -5.39 -21.73 -24.25
N GLY A 202 -5.56 -20.47 -23.81
CA GLY A 202 -4.69 -19.39 -24.23
C GLY A 202 -4.77 -18.13 -23.38
N ILE A 203 -3.64 -17.41 -23.31
CA ILE A 203 -3.55 -16.10 -22.68
C ILE A 203 -2.98 -15.13 -23.71
N ARG A 204 -3.66 -14.00 -23.95
CA ARG A 204 -3.24 -12.98 -24.92
C ARG A 204 -3.41 -11.57 -24.39
N SER A 205 -2.47 -10.66 -24.62
CA SER A 205 -2.76 -9.23 -24.41
C SER A 205 -3.75 -8.72 -25.47
N PHE A 206 -4.46 -7.63 -25.20
CA PHE A 206 -5.35 -7.01 -26.18
C PHE A 206 -5.43 -5.48 -26.04
N GLU A 207 -5.84 -4.80 -27.11
CA GLU A 207 -6.07 -3.35 -27.09
C GLU A 207 -7.42 -3.00 -26.47
N VAL A 208 -7.43 -2.08 -25.49
CA VAL A 208 -8.67 -1.62 -24.86
C VAL A 208 -9.64 -1.01 -25.88
N GLU A 209 -9.15 -0.25 -26.86
CA GLU A 209 -9.98 0.46 -27.83
C GLU A 209 -10.63 -0.47 -28.86
N THR A 210 -9.82 -1.34 -29.47
CA THR A 210 -10.26 -2.22 -30.58
C THR A 210 -10.74 -3.59 -30.10
N GLN A 211 -10.39 -3.98 -28.87
CA GLN A 211 -10.62 -5.31 -28.29
C GLN A 211 -9.97 -6.46 -29.08
N LEU A 212 -8.97 -6.14 -29.90
CA LEU A 212 -8.22 -7.08 -30.71
C LEU A 212 -7.02 -7.63 -29.92
N SER A 213 -6.88 -8.96 -29.95
CA SER A 213 -5.76 -9.65 -29.33
C SER A 213 -4.44 -9.34 -30.04
N LYS A 214 -3.37 -9.32 -29.25
CA LYS A 214 -2.00 -9.03 -29.65
C LYS A 214 -1.09 -10.23 -29.38
N GLU A 215 -0.28 -10.16 -28.32
CA GLU A 215 0.79 -11.09 -28.06
C GLU A 215 0.30 -12.26 -27.19
N ASN A 216 0.72 -13.48 -27.51
CA ASN A 216 0.44 -14.63 -26.66
C ASN A 216 1.39 -14.64 -25.46
N GLN A 217 0.88 -15.06 -24.31
CA GLN A 217 1.65 -15.32 -23.09
C GLN A 217 1.44 -16.75 -22.62
N THR A 218 2.44 -17.31 -21.95
CA THR A 218 2.37 -18.65 -21.35
C THR A 218 1.81 -18.62 -19.93
N GLU A 219 1.96 -17.50 -19.24
CA GLU A 219 1.51 -17.30 -17.86
C GLU A 219 1.11 -15.83 -17.63
N LEU A 220 0.24 -15.62 -16.64
CA LEU A 220 -0.14 -14.32 -16.12
C LEU A 220 -0.16 -14.37 -14.59
N THR A 221 0.52 -13.41 -13.95
CA THR A 221 0.42 -13.21 -12.50
C THR A 221 -0.44 -11.98 -12.23
N ILE A 222 -1.50 -12.17 -11.46
CA ILE A 222 -2.47 -11.15 -11.08
C ILE A 222 -2.25 -10.80 -9.61
N PHE A 223 -1.86 -9.55 -9.36
CA PHE A 223 -1.68 -9.05 -8.00
C PHE A 223 -2.97 -8.42 -7.49
N PRO A 224 -3.14 -8.27 -6.16
CA PRO A 224 -4.25 -7.53 -5.61
C PRO A 224 -4.42 -6.16 -6.26
N ALA A 225 -5.65 -5.71 -6.50
CA ALA A 225 -5.94 -4.37 -7.01
C ALA A 225 -6.25 -3.36 -5.88
N SER A 226 -6.17 -3.81 -4.62
CA SER A 226 -6.44 -3.00 -3.44
C SER A 226 -5.47 -3.33 -2.30
N ASP A 227 -5.18 -2.35 -1.47
CA ASP A 227 -4.52 -2.48 -0.17
C ASP A 227 -5.51 -2.75 0.98
N MET A 228 -6.77 -3.06 0.65
CA MET A 228 -7.83 -3.47 1.55
C MET A 228 -8.39 -4.82 1.11
N LEU A 229 -7.84 -5.89 1.68
CA LEU A 229 -8.22 -7.26 1.35
C LEU A 229 -9.03 -7.83 2.51
N LEU A 230 -10.28 -8.23 2.26
CA LEU A 230 -11.15 -8.85 3.26
C LEU A 230 -11.49 -10.26 2.80
N ARG A 231 -11.06 -11.26 3.59
CA ARG A 231 -11.46 -12.65 3.42
C ARG A 231 -12.73 -12.93 4.22
N GLU A 232 -13.29 -14.12 4.01
CA GLU A 232 -14.47 -14.60 4.74
C GLU A 232 -14.41 -14.35 6.26
N LYS A 233 -13.27 -14.68 6.89
CA LYS A 233 -13.09 -14.50 8.35
C LYS A 233 -13.05 -13.02 8.76
N ASP A 234 -12.57 -12.14 7.89
CA ASP A 234 -12.53 -10.70 8.14
C ASP A 234 -13.95 -10.12 8.11
N TYR A 235 -14.74 -10.49 7.10
CA TYR A 235 -16.15 -10.13 7.01
C TYR A 235 -16.95 -10.63 8.22
N GLN A 236 -16.75 -11.88 8.64
CA GLN A 236 -17.43 -12.44 9.82
C GLN A 236 -17.13 -11.67 11.11
N ARG A 237 -15.87 -11.25 11.33
CA ARG A 237 -15.49 -10.42 12.48
C ARG A 237 -16.13 -9.03 12.40
N GLY A 238 -16.07 -8.38 11.24
CA GLY A 238 -16.70 -7.09 11.00
C GLY A 238 -18.21 -7.13 11.24
N GLN A 239 -18.90 -8.15 10.71
CA GLN A 239 -20.34 -8.36 10.91
C GLN A 239 -20.69 -8.56 12.39
N SER A 240 -19.96 -9.42 13.11
CA SER A 240 -20.20 -9.66 14.53
C SER A 240 -19.99 -8.40 15.38
N ALA A 241 -18.96 -7.61 15.06
CA ALA A 241 -18.70 -6.33 15.71
C ALA A 241 -19.82 -5.31 15.44
N LEU A 242 -20.27 -5.21 14.19
CA LEU A 242 -21.36 -4.31 13.80
C LEU A 242 -22.70 -4.70 14.44
N GLU A 243 -23.06 -5.98 14.45
CA GLU A 243 -24.29 -6.48 15.08
C GLU A 243 -24.35 -6.13 16.58
N LYS A 244 -23.21 -6.30 17.27
CA LYS A 244 -23.07 -5.90 18.69
C LYS A 244 -23.25 -4.39 18.88
N GLN A 245 -22.85 -3.55 17.94
CA GLN A 245 -23.04 -2.09 18.02
C GLN A 245 -24.47 -1.67 17.65
N ILE A 246 -25.06 -2.27 16.61
CA ILE A 246 -26.44 -2.06 16.17
C ILE A 246 -27.44 -2.38 17.30
N SER A 247 -27.20 -3.45 18.06
CA SER A 247 -28.05 -3.83 19.20
C SER A 247 -27.93 -2.90 20.42
N LYS A 248 -26.81 -2.18 20.56
CA LYS A 248 -26.55 -1.27 21.69
C LYS A 248 -26.93 0.19 21.40
N THR A 249 -26.87 0.60 20.14
CA THR A 249 -27.08 2.01 19.80
C THR A 249 -28.53 2.43 19.99
N LEU A 250 -28.72 3.60 20.61
CA LEU A 250 -30.04 4.22 20.79
C LEU A 250 -30.35 5.25 19.70
N SER A 251 -29.35 5.66 18.91
CA SER A 251 -29.53 6.63 17.82
C SER A 251 -30.06 5.91 16.57
N PRO A 252 -31.27 6.25 16.07
CA PRO A 252 -31.81 5.65 14.85
C PRO A 252 -30.96 5.95 13.62
N ILE A 253 -30.32 7.12 13.57
CA ILE A 253 -29.46 7.54 12.46
C ILE A 253 -28.21 6.67 12.41
N LEU A 254 -27.52 6.52 13.55
CA LEU A 254 -26.33 5.67 13.65
C LEU A 254 -26.69 4.21 13.36
N LYS A 255 -27.85 3.74 13.86
CA LYS A 255 -28.33 2.39 13.58
C LYS A 255 -28.48 2.15 12.07
N SER A 256 -29.17 3.04 11.37
CA SER A 256 -29.37 2.94 9.93
C SER A 256 -28.04 2.95 9.16
N TYR A 257 -27.10 3.81 9.57
CA TYR A 257 -25.76 3.85 8.98
C TYR A 257 -25.01 2.52 9.16
N LEU A 258 -24.99 1.98 10.38
CA LEU A 258 -24.32 0.70 10.65
C LEU A 258 -25.00 -0.49 9.94
N GLU A 259 -26.32 -0.48 9.80
CA GLU A 259 -27.07 -1.49 9.04
C GLU A 259 -26.73 -1.49 7.54
N GLU A 260 -26.44 -0.31 6.96
CA GLU A 260 -25.97 -0.18 5.57
C GLU A 260 -24.57 -0.81 5.38
N ILE A 261 -23.63 -0.52 6.30
CA ILE A 261 -22.30 -1.14 6.30
C ILE A 261 -22.42 -2.65 6.51
N PHE A 262 -23.23 -3.07 7.48
CA PHE A 262 -23.47 -4.49 7.79
C PHE A 262 -24.02 -5.24 6.57
N SER A 263 -25.00 -4.66 5.87
CA SER A 263 -25.56 -5.24 4.65
C SER A 263 -24.50 -5.43 3.55
N SER A 264 -23.63 -4.43 3.37
CA SER A 264 -22.50 -4.52 2.43
C SER A 264 -21.55 -5.65 2.81
N PHE A 265 -21.17 -5.75 4.08
CA PHE A 265 -20.29 -6.81 4.57
C PHE A 265 -20.94 -8.19 4.51
N TYR A 266 -22.25 -8.30 4.74
CA TYR A 266 -23.01 -9.54 4.58
C TYR A 266 -22.99 -10.03 3.12
N GLN A 267 -23.08 -9.10 2.18
CA GLN A 267 -22.97 -9.39 0.74
C GLN A 267 -21.52 -9.54 0.24
N LYS A 268 -20.52 -9.46 1.15
CA LYS A 268 -19.09 -9.45 0.84
C LYS A 268 -18.71 -8.37 -0.18
N GLN A 269 -19.31 -7.20 -0.01
CA GLN A 269 -19.04 -6.02 -0.83
C GLN A 269 -18.30 -4.98 -0.01
N ILE A 270 -17.48 -4.20 -0.72
CA ILE A 270 -16.83 -3.03 -0.16
C ILE A 270 -17.79 -1.84 -0.25
N HIS A 271 -18.19 -1.33 0.92
CA HIS A 271 -18.82 -0.03 1.07
C HIS A 271 -17.77 1.11 0.96
N SER A 272 -18.17 2.31 0.56
CA SER A 272 -17.27 3.48 0.47
C SER A 272 -16.52 3.78 1.78
N ASP A 273 -17.21 3.63 2.91
CA ASP A 273 -16.64 3.81 4.25
C ASP A 273 -15.91 2.57 4.82
N SER A 274 -15.78 1.45 4.09
CA SER A 274 -15.26 0.18 4.64
C SER A 274 -13.90 0.32 5.34
N ARG A 275 -13.03 1.22 4.84
CA ARG A 275 -11.70 1.46 5.42
C ARG A 275 -11.78 1.88 6.90
N LYS A 276 -12.80 2.64 7.28
CA LYS A 276 -13.00 3.10 8.67
C LYS A 276 -13.26 1.95 9.65
N PHE A 277 -13.65 0.77 9.13
CA PHE A 277 -14.04 -0.40 9.92
C PHE A 277 -12.99 -1.51 9.91
N LEU A 278 -11.81 -1.30 9.30
CA LEU A 278 -10.80 -2.36 9.16
C LEU A 278 -10.26 -2.88 10.49
N SER A 279 -10.17 -2.03 11.51
CA SER A 279 -9.80 -2.44 12.87
C SER A 279 -10.76 -3.45 13.51
N LEU A 280 -12.01 -3.53 13.03
CA LEU A 280 -13.00 -4.51 13.47
C LEU A 280 -12.98 -5.79 12.63
N CYS A 281 -12.49 -5.68 11.39
CA CYS A 281 -12.46 -6.78 10.44
C CYS A 281 -11.19 -7.62 10.59
N TYR A 282 -10.02 -6.98 10.74
CA TYR A 282 -8.76 -7.68 10.91
C TYR A 282 -8.59 -8.20 12.34
N ASP A 283 -7.92 -9.34 12.47
CA ASP A 283 -7.61 -9.97 13.75
C ASP A 283 -6.55 -9.21 14.56
N LYS A 284 -5.69 -8.49 13.84
CA LYS A 284 -4.63 -7.65 14.36
C LYS A 284 -4.51 -6.41 13.46
N THR A 285 -4.12 -5.29 14.04
CA THR A 285 -3.69 -4.11 13.28
C THR A 285 -2.33 -4.38 12.64
N TRP A 286 -2.32 -4.48 11.30
CA TRP A 286 -1.11 -4.56 10.50
C TRP A 286 -0.84 -3.22 9.83
N THR A 287 0.43 -2.86 9.68
CA THR A 287 0.90 -1.61 9.07
C THR A 287 1.99 -1.91 8.06
N VAL A 288 2.47 -0.88 7.35
CA VAL A 288 3.61 -1.04 6.42
C VAL A 288 4.84 -1.62 7.14
N PHE A 289 5.02 -1.35 8.44
CA PHE A 289 6.12 -1.89 9.22
C PHE A 289 6.11 -3.41 9.37
N ASP A 290 4.93 -4.04 9.34
CA ASP A 290 4.82 -5.50 9.39
C ASP A 290 5.26 -6.17 8.06
N TYR A 291 5.36 -5.38 6.97
CA TYR A 291 5.85 -5.84 5.66
C TYR A 291 7.37 -5.68 5.51
N ILE A 292 8.01 -4.89 6.38
CA ILE A 292 9.44 -4.60 6.32
C ILE A 292 10.22 -5.76 6.93
N GLU A 293 11.23 -6.26 6.21
CA GLU A 293 12.10 -7.31 6.74
C GLU A 293 12.96 -6.76 7.88
N LYS A 294 13.26 -7.62 8.86
CA LYS A 294 13.85 -7.22 10.14
C LYS A 294 15.14 -6.41 10.03
N ASP A 295 15.97 -6.70 9.03
CA ASP A 295 17.26 -6.08 8.84
C ASP A 295 17.23 -4.98 7.76
N THR A 296 16.07 -4.68 7.16
CA THR A 296 15.93 -3.58 6.20
C THR A 296 16.23 -2.24 6.87
N PRO A 297 17.20 -1.44 6.36
CA PRO A 297 17.48 -0.13 6.91
C PRO A 297 16.29 0.82 6.75
N ILE A 298 15.93 1.49 7.84
CA ILE A 298 14.91 2.55 7.84
C ILE A 298 15.57 3.90 8.04
N PHE A 299 15.19 4.87 7.20
CA PHE A 299 15.67 6.24 7.25
C PHE A 299 14.54 7.17 7.68
N PHE A 300 14.81 8.03 8.66
CA PHE A 300 13.88 9.06 9.10
C PHE A 300 14.40 10.42 8.64
N ASP A 301 13.66 11.06 7.74
CA ASP A 301 13.95 12.40 7.28
C ASP A 301 13.39 13.44 8.26
N ASP A 302 14.28 13.99 9.09
CA ASP A 302 13.97 14.92 10.17
C ASP A 302 12.97 14.35 11.18
N TYR A 303 13.49 13.61 12.16
CA TYR A 303 12.67 13.00 13.22
C TYR A 303 11.81 13.98 13.98
N GLN A 304 12.29 15.21 14.19
CA GLN A 304 11.51 16.20 14.92
C GLN A 304 10.31 16.64 14.09
N LYS A 305 10.48 16.88 12.78
CA LYS A 305 9.35 17.15 11.89
C LYS A 305 8.39 15.97 11.80
N LEU A 306 8.90 14.74 11.68
CA LEU A 306 8.09 13.52 11.70
C LEU A 306 7.17 13.50 12.93
N MET A 307 7.74 13.63 14.14
CA MET A 307 6.94 13.57 15.37
C MET A 307 5.98 14.75 15.51
N ASN A 308 6.36 15.95 15.08
CA ASN A 308 5.43 17.09 15.05
C ASN A 308 4.24 16.83 14.11
N GLN A 309 4.49 16.24 12.93
CA GLN A 309 3.44 15.89 11.99
C GLN A 309 2.58 14.73 12.50
N TYR A 310 3.16 13.77 13.24
CA TYR A 310 2.40 12.73 13.93
C TYR A 310 1.37 13.33 14.89
N GLU A 311 1.81 14.25 15.77
CA GLU A 311 0.94 14.92 16.74
C GLU A 311 -0.10 15.83 16.08
N PHE A 312 0.24 16.42 14.93
CA PHE A 312 -0.71 17.20 14.14
C PHE A 312 -1.80 16.29 13.54
N PHE A 313 -1.41 15.20 12.88
CA PHE A 313 -2.33 14.22 12.32
C PHE A 313 -3.24 13.62 13.40
N GLU A 314 -2.71 13.29 14.58
CA GLU A 314 -3.51 12.80 15.71
C GLU A 314 -4.61 13.78 16.14
N ARG A 315 -4.29 15.08 16.17
CA ARG A 315 -5.27 16.12 16.51
C ARG A 315 -6.34 16.26 15.45
N GLU A 316 -5.96 16.27 14.17
CA GLU A 316 -6.93 16.30 13.06
C GLU A 316 -7.81 15.04 13.05
N LEU A 317 -7.23 13.87 13.30
CA LEU A 317 -7.97 12.62 13.37
C LEU A 317 -8.99 12.63 14.51
N ALA A 318 -8.61 13.13 15.69
CA ALA A 318 -9.51 13.27 16.83
C ALA A 318 -10.66 14.26 16.55
N GLN A 319 -10.37 15.37 15.87
CA GLN A 319 -11.39 16.32 15.43
C GLN A 319 -12.36 15.66 14.44
N TYR A 320 -11.83 15.04 13.38
CA TYR A 320 -12.63 14.35 12.37
C TYR A 320 -13.50 13.24 12.98
N PHE A 321 -12.94 12.45 13.90
CA PHE A 321 -13.68 11.42 14.62
C PHE A 321 -14.82 12.00 15.47
N THR A 322 -14.59 13.15 16.12
CA THR A 322 -15.62 13.86 16.89
C THR A 322 -16.75 14.34 15.99
N GLU A 323 -16.44 14.86 14.80
CA GLU A 323 -17.43 15.27 13.80
C GLU A 323 -18.26 14.07 13.31
N GLU A 324 -17.62 12.92 13.03
CA GLU A 324 -18.32 11.70 12.64
C GLU A 324 -19.23 11.17 13.76
N LEU A 325 -18.82 11.27 15.03
CA LEU A 325 -19.68 10.92 16.18
C LEU A 325 -20.92 11.82 16.24
N GLN A 326 -20.74 13.15 16.06
CA GLN A 326 -21.86 14.10 16.05
C GLN A 326 -22.82 13.85 14.88
N ASN A 327 -22.27 13.47 13.73
CA ASN A 327 -23.03 13.15 12.52
C ASN A 327 -23.62 11.73 12.52
N SER A 328 -23.49 10.98 13.62
CA SER A 328 -23.97 9.59 13.73
C SER A 328 -23.36 8.64 12.67
N LYS A 329 -22.09 8.87 12.33
CA LYS A 329 -21.28 8.04 11.40
C LYS A 329 -20.13 7.30 12.09
N ALA A 330 -20.04 7.35 13.42
CA ALA A 330 -19.01 6.66 14.19
C ALA A 330 -19.53 6.17 15.55
N PHE A 331 -18.75 5.32 16.20
CA PHE A 331 -18.91 4.92 17.60
C PHE A 331 -17.55 4.81 18.30
N SER A 332 -17.53 4.91 19.63
CA SER A 332 -16.32 5.16 20.44
C SER A 332 -15.20 4.12 20.32
N GLU A 333 -15.50 2.88 19.92
CA GLU A 333 -14.53 1.78 19.82
C GLU A 333 -13.86 1.71 18.44
N MET A 334 -14.23 2.57 17.49
CA MET A 334 -13.63 2.57 16.15
C MET A 334 -12.20 3.10 16.16
N GLN A 335 -11.33 2.45 15.39
CA GLN A 335 -9.98 2.89 15.13
C GLN A 335 -9.75 3.01 13.62
N TYR A 336 -9.56 4.24 13.15
CA TYR A 336 -9.41 4.58 11.72
C TYR A 336 -7.98 4.36 11.20
N PHE A 337 -6.98 4.60 12.05
CA PHE A 337 -5.56 4.48 11.75
C PHE A 337 -4.84 3.74 12.87
N ALA A 338 -3.75 3.06 12.54
CA ALA A 338 -2.87 2.43 13.51
C ALA A 338 -2.14 3.48 14.38
N ASP A 339 -1.89 3.12 15.64
CA ASP A 339 -0.93 3.82 16.49
C ASP A 339 0.45 3.21 16.25
N THR A 340 1.34 3.99 15.65
CA THR A 340 2.70 3.58 15.28
C THR A 340 3.76 4.34 16.08
N GLU A 341 3.37 5.15 17.07
CA GLU A 341 4.28 6.04 17.80
C GLU A 341 5.45 5.27 18.44
N GLN A 342 5.12 4.12 19.05
CA GLN A 342 6.10 3.26 19.70
C GLN A 342 7.07 2.59 18.72
N ILE A 343 6.65 2.37 17.48
CA ILE A 343 7.50 1.80 16.43
C ILE A 343 8.61 2.81 16.12
N TYR A 344 8.29 4.08 15.87
CA TYR A 344 9.30 5.11 15.59
C TYR A 344 10.33 5.27 16.71
N LYS A 345 9.88 5.23 17.98
CA LYS A 345 10.76 5.40 19.15
C LYS A 345 11.77 4.26 19.30
N LYS A 346 11.35 3.03 18.95
CA LYS A 346 12.12 1.78 19.16
C LYS A 346 12.80 1.25 17.91
N GLN A 347 12.55 1.87 16.74
CA GLN A 347 13.07 1.40 15.47
C GLN A 347 14.59 1.21 15.50
N SER A 348 15.03 0.03 15.04
CA SER A 348 16.44 -0.32 14.87
C SER A 348 16.53 -1.52 13.90
N PRO A 349 17.38 -1.47 12.85
CA PRO A 349 18.30 -0.38 12.50
C PRO A 349 17.56 0.88 12.02
N VAL A 350 18.15 2.07 12.26
CA VAL A 350 17.61 3.35 11.77
C VAL A 350 18.70 4.41 11.59
N THR A 351 18.61 5.16 10.49
CA THR A 351 19.39 6.39 10.27
C THR A 351 18.48 7.61 10.33
N PHE A 352 18.84 8.58 11.16
CA PHE A 352 18.18 9.88 11.25
C PHE A 352 18.92 10.88 10.35
N PHE A 353 18.22 11.49 9.41
CA PHE A 353 18.73 12.60 8.63
C PHE A 353 18.28 13.92 9.25
N LEU A 354 19.20 14.86 9.44
CA LEU A 354 18.88 16.20 9.89
C LEU A 354 19.61 17.22 9.01
N ILE A 355 18.84 18.11 8.37
CA ILE A 355 19.39 19.23 7.62
C ILE A 355 19.91 20.25 8.63
N CYS A 356 21.18 20.67 8.50
CA CYS A 356 21.67 21.82 9.24
C CYS A 356 20.91 23.07 8.79
N LYS A 357 19.97 23.55 9.60
CA LYS A 357 19.51 24.93 9.50
C LYS A 357 20.70 25.81 9.86
N LYS A 358 21.20 26.59 8.90
CA LYS A 358 22.11 27.71 9.23
C LYS A 358 21.37 28.58 10.24
N GLY A 359 21.93 28.69 11.44
CA GLY A 359 21.51 29.66 12.46
C GLY A 359 21.86 31.07 12.06
#